data_AF-A0A067ME35-F1
#
_entry.id   AF-A0A067ME35-F1
#
_cell.length_a   1.000
_cell.length_b   1.000
_cell.length_c   1.000
_cell.angle_alpha   90.00
_cell.angle_beta   90.00
_cell.angle_gamma   90.00
#
_symmetry.space_group_name_H-M   'P 1'
#
loop_
_entity.id
_entity.type
_entity.pdbx_description
1 polymer ?
#
loop_
_entity_poly.entity_id
_entity_poly.type
_entity_poly.pdbx_seq_one_letter_code
_entity_poly.pdbx_strand_id
1 'polypeptide(L)'
;LVDGRYHQGCGCFHSISTSRADCFRSDCIFSRNHPPTCKSSSCVKYMSLPFHHPIRHSPLKCADCARKEREGSKPTNAGRDVGQTLRPLPPQLQKA
;
A
#
# COMPACT_ATOMS: atom_id res chain seq x y z
N LEU A 1 2.29 -2.47 5.83
CA LEU A 1 1.98 -3.13 4.54
C LEU A 1 0.49 -3.45 4.55
N VAL A 2 -0.21 -3.16 3.47
CA VAL A 2 -1.61 -3.57 3.30
C VAL A 2 -1.61 -4.58 2.16
N ASP A 3 -1.88 -5.83 2.50
CA ASP A 3 -2.08 -6.88 1.53
C ASP A 3 -3.52 -6.84 1.03
N GLY A 4 -3.70 -7.04 -0.27
CA GLY A 4 -5.03 -6.95 -0.85
C GLY A 4 -5.19 -7.58 -2.21
N ARG A 5 -6.38 -7.38 -2.78
CA ARG A 5 -6.72 -7.79 -4.14
C ARG A 5 -6.78 -6.56 -5.03
N TYR A 6 -6.09 -6.63 -6.16
CA TYR A 6 -6.16 -5.61 -7.20
C TYR A 6 -7.04 -6.08 -8.35
N HIS A 7 -8.05 -5.29 -8.71
CA HIS A 7 -8.94 -5.54 -9.84
C HIS A 7 -8.46 -4.80 -11.08
N GLN A 8 -7.89 -5.52 -12.04
CA GLN A 8 -7.37 -4.93 -13.28
C GLN A 8 -8.49 -4.33 -14.15
N GLY A 9 -9.71 -4.86 -14.07
CA GLY A 9 -10.85 -4.36 -14.82
C GLY A 9 -11.34 -2.96 -14.41
N CYS A 10 -10.98 -2.47 -13.22
CA CYS A 10 -11.39 -1.14 -12.74
C CYS A 10 -10.29 -0.34 -11.99
N GLY A 11 -9.12 -0.92 -11.77
CA GLY A 11 -8.01 -0.29 -11.03
C GLY A 11 -8.23 -0.19 -9.52
N CYS A 12 -9.25 -0.85 -8.97
CA CYS A 12 -9.54 -0.80 -7.55
C CYS A 12 -8.67 -1.79 -6.76
N PHE A 13 -8.13 -1.32 -5.64
CA PHE A 13 -7.46 -2.16 -4.64
C PHE A 13 -8.38 -2.34 -3.43
N HIS A 14 -8.63 -3.59 -3.05
CA HIS A 14 -9.36 -3.93 -1.83
C HIS A 14 -8.40 -4.52 -0.81
N SER A 15 -8.28 -3.87 0.35
CA SER A 15 -7.52 -4.39 1.48
C SER A 15 -8.13 -5.69 2.00
N ILE A 16 -7.29 -6.70 2.20
CA ILE A 16 -7.67 -8.00 2.75
C ILE A 16 -7.03 -8.18 4.13
N SER A 17 -5.77 -7.74 4.26
CA SER A 17 -5.02 -7.85 5.51
C SER A 17 -4.07 -6.67 5.66
N THR A 18 -3.80 -6.27 6.89
CA THR A 18 -2.82 -5.24 7.21
C THR A 18 -1.77 -5.80 8.13
N SER A 19 -0.50 -5.75 7.72
CA SER A 19 0.63 -6.12 8.54
C SER A 19 1.47 -4.90 8.90
N ARG A 20 1.90 -4.86 10.17
CA ARG A 20 2.88 -3.88 10.65
C ARG A 20 4.27 -4.50 10.47
N ALA A 21 5.16 -3.76 9.82
CA ALA A 21 6.54 -4.18 9.61
C ALA A 21 7.45 -3.03 10.03
N ASP A 22 8.55 -3.38 10.68
CA ASP A 22 9.61 -2.43 11.00
C ASP A 22 10.31 -2.00 9.71
N CYS A 23 10.52 -0.70 9.54
CA CYS A 23 11.22 -0.16 8.37
C CYS A 23 12.75 -0.27 8.51
N PHE A 24 13.26 -0.61 9.69
CA PHE A 24 14.69 -0.75 10.03
C PHE A 24 15.56 0.48 9.73
N ARG A 25 14.94 1.64 9.54
CA ARG A 25 15.68 2.89 9.32
C ARG A 25 16.17 3.47 10.63
N SER A 26 17.36 4.06 10.64
CA SER A 26 17.93 4.73 11.81
C SER A 26 17.32 6.10 12.08
N ASP A 27 16.63 6.69 11.09
CA ASP A 27 15.96 7.99 11.18
C ASP A 27 14.47 7.88 11.50
N CYS A 28 13.91 6.67 11.68
CA CYS A 28 12.50 6.47 11.99
C CYS A 28 12.29 6.18 13.47
N ILE A 29 11.53 7.00 14.19
CA ILE A 29 11.38 6.85 15.66
C ILE A 29 10.72 5.54 16.10
N PHE A 30 9.99 4.90 15.18
CA PHE A 30 9.28 3.65 15.44
C PHE A 30 10.08 2.40 15.08
N SER A 31 11.26 2.56 14.49
CA SER A 31 12.14 1.47 14.09
C SER A 31 12.90 0.93 15.29
N ARG A 32 13.11 -0.39 15.34
CA ARG A 32 13.97 -1.01 16.38
C ARG A 32 15.43 -0.58 16.28
N ASN A 33 15.85 -0.08 15.12
CA ASN A 33 17.20 0.42 14.88
C ASN A 33 17.37 1.89 15.30
N HIS A 34 16.31 2.54 15.82
CA HIS A 34 16.38 3.92 16.25
C HIS A 34 16.75 4.02 17.74
N PRO A 35 17.75 4.84 18.12
CA PRO A 35 18.14 4.98 19.50
C PRO A 35 17.02 5.61 20.35
N PRO A 36 16.68 5.02 21.53
CA PRO A 36 15.53 5.44 22.34
C PRO A 36 15.67 6.85 22.93
N THR A 37 16.87 7.40 22.97
CA THR A 37 17.18 8.73 23.52
C THR A 37 17.37 9.81 22.44
N CYS A 38 17.08 9.50 21.17
CA CYS A 38 17.24 10.48 20.10
C CYS A 38 16.27 11.65 20.25
N LYS A 39 16.81 12.88 20.20
CA LYS A 39 16.04 14.14 20.24
C LYS A 39 16.10 14.91 18.92
N SER A 40 16.66 14.31 17.87
CA SER A 40 16.82 14.99 16.59
C SER A 40 15.46 15.38 16.00
N SER A 41 15.34 16.62 15.54
CA SER A 41 14.16 17.10 14.83
C SER A 41 14.07 16.52 13.41
N SER A 42 15.16 15.96 12.88
CA SER A 42 15.21 15.36 11.54
C SER A 42 14.61 13.95 11.46
N CYS A 43 14.31 13.32 12.59
CA CYS A 43 13.74 11.98 12.60
C CYS A 43 12.29 11.96 12.11
N VAL A 44 11.92 10.92 11.39
CA VAL A 44 10.55 10.66 10.93
C VAL A 44 9.69 10.30 12.14
N LYS A 45 8.82 11.24 12.52
CA LYS A 45 7.92 11.14 13.69
C LYS A 45 6.56 10.51 13.38
N TYR A 46 6.28 10.25 12.10
CA TYR A 46 5.01 9.70 11.64
C TYR A 46 5.23 8.36 10.95
N MET A 47 4.30 7.43 11.11
CA MET A 47 4.29 6.19 10.34
C MET A 47 4.20 6.55 8.85
N SER A 48 5.05 5.93 8.02
CA SER A 48 4.91 6.05 6.57
C SER A 48 3.57 5.46 6.11
N LEU A 49 3.01 6.00 5.03
CA LEU A 49 1.82 5.42 4.41
C LEU A 49 2.02 3.91 4.17
N PRO A 50 1.01 3.08 4.46
CA PRO A 50 1.14 1.65 4.26
C PRO A 50 1.27 1.34 2.77
N PHE A 51 2.37 0.68 2.42
CA PHE A 51 2.55 0.16 1.06
C PHE A 51 1.42 -0.82 0.71
N HIS A 52 0.79 -0.65 -0.46
CA HIS A 52 -0.21 -1.58 -0.97
C HIS A 52 0.47 -2.72 -1.73
N HIS A 53 0.22 -3.94 -1.29
CA HIS A 53 0.80 -5.15 -1.87
C HIS A 53 -0.32 -6.06 -2.40
N PRO A 54 -0.54 -6.08 -3.72
CA PRO A 54 -1.52 -6.98 -4.32
C PRO A 54 -1.04 -8.43 -4.20
N ILE A 55 -1.60 -9.17 -3.25
CA ILE A 55 -1.37 -10.62 -3.13
C ILE A 55 -2.24 -11.41 -4.10
N ARG A 56 -3.29 -10.78 -4.64
CA ARG A 56 -4.21 -11.37 -5.62
C ARG A 56 -4.53 -10.37 -6.72
N HIS A 57 -4.49 -10.83 -7.96
CA HIS A 57 -4.95 -10.06 -9.11
C HIS A 57 -6.25 -10.66 -9.64
N SER A 58 -7.24 -9.82 -9.92
CA SER A 58 -8.47 -10.23 -10.61
C SER A 58 -8.56 -9.50 -11.95
N PRO A 59 -8.78 -10.23 -13.07
CA PRO A 59 -9.00 -9.59 -14.36
C PRO A 59 -10.36 -8.87 -14.42
N LEU A 60 -11.30 -9.24 -13.53
CA LEU A 60 -12.66 -8.70 -13.50
C LEU A 60 -12.75 -7.42 -12.67
N LYS A 61 -13.78 -6.61 -12.97
CA LYS A 61 -14.16 -5.44 -12.15
C LYS A 61 -14.57 -5.89 -10.74
N CYS A 62 -14.36 -5.02 -9.75
CA CYS A 62 -14.87 -5.29 -8.40
C CYS A 62 -16.41 -5.21 -8.38
N ALA A 63 -17.02 -5.80 -7.35
CA ALA A 63 -18.48 -5.84 -7.22
C ALA A 63 -19.11 -4.44 -7.21
N ASP A 64 -18.44 -3.47 -6.59
CA ASP A 64 -18.93 -2.09 -6.53
C ASP A 64 -18.89 -1.41 -7.90
N CYS A 65 -17.81 -1.56 -8.66
CA CYS A 65 -17.73 -1.03 -10.02
C CYS A 65 -18.72 -1.74 -10.95
N ALA A 66 -18.88 -3.06 -10.83
CA ALA A 66 -19.84 -3.82 -11.61
C ALA A 66 -21.29 -3.40 -11.32
N ARG A 67 -21.62 -3.07 -10.05
CA ARG A 67 -22.93 -2.53 -9.68
C ARG A 67 -23.15 -1.12 -10.23
N LYS A 68 -22.18 -0.21 -10.06
CA LYS A 68 -22.25 1.17 -10.57
C LYS A 68 -22.48 1.24 -12.08
N GLU A 69 -21.85 0.35 -12.84
CA GLU A 69 -22.04 0.27 -14.29
C GLU A 69 -23.48 -0.11 -14.68
N ARG A 70 -24.12 -1.00 -13.92
CA ARG A 70 -25.52 -1.36 -14.13
C ARG A 70 -26.47 -0.22 -13.78
N GLU A 71 -26.10 0.59 -12.79
CA GLU A 71 -26.88 1.73 -12.30
C GLU A 71 -26.65 3.01 -13.13
N GLY A 72 -25.85 2.97 -14.20
CA GLY A 72 -25.64 4.11 -15.11
C GLY A 72 -24.86 5.28 -14.51
N SER A 73 -24.26 5.09 -13.33
CA SER A 73 -23.43 6.12 -12.70
C SER A 73 -22.02 6.08 -13.28
N LYS A 74 -21.59 7.17 -13.92
CA LYS A 74 -20.21 7.32 -14.42
C LYS A 74 -19.24 7.02 -13.27
N PRO A 75 -18.18 6.23 -13.48
CA PRO A 75 -17.23 5.91 -12.44
C PRO A 75 -16.47 7.19 -12.07
N THR A 76 -16.93 7.87 -11.02
CA THR A 76 -16.09 8.82 -10.31
C THR A 76 -14.98 8.00 -9.65
N ASN A 77 -13.75 8.42 -9.90
CA ASN A 77 -12.50 7.87 -9.33
C ASN A 77 -12.45 8.05 -7.80
N ALA A 78 -13.46 7.59 -7.07
CA ALA A 78 -13.53 7.63 -5.61
C ALA A 78 -12.72 6.44 -5.08
N GLY A 79 -11.44 6.70 -4.81
CA GLY A 79 -10.47 5.71 -4.36
C GLY A 79 -9.22 5.59 -5.24
N ARG A 80 -8.91 6.61 -6.05
CA ARG A 80 -7.55 6.80 -6.57
C ARG A 80 -6.63 7.09 -5.38
N ASP A 81 -6.13 6.06 -4.71
CA ASP A 81 -4.78 6.08 -4.11
C ASP A 81 -3.76 6.16 -5.26
N VAL A 82 -3.80 7.27 -6.02
CA VAL A 82 -2.73 7.66 -6.92
C VAL A 82 -1.62 8.19 -6.03
N GLY A 83 -0.73 7.30 -5.62
CA GLY A 83 0.35 7.72 -4.74
C GLY A 83 1.19 6.59 -4.19
N GLN A 84 1.49 5.56 -4.97
CA GLN A 84 2.73 4.81 -4.80
C GLN A 84 2.94 3.91 -6.02
N THR A 85 3.80 4.39 -6.91
CA THR A 85 4.62 3.57 -7.80
C THR A 85 4.90 2.24 -7.11
N LEU A 86 4.61 1.13 -7.79
CA LEU A 86 5.24 -0.16 -7.51
C LEU A 86 6.74 0.10 -7.49
N ARG A 87 7.31 0.45 -6.34
CA ARG A 87 8.75 0.58 -6.21
C ARG A 87 9.29 -0.82 -6.50
N PRO A 88 10.27 -0.95 -7.40
CA PRO A 88 10.89 -2.24 -7.64
C PRO A 88 11.33 -2.82 -6.30
N LEU A 89 11.05 -4.12 -6.10
CA LEU A 89 11.61 -4.89 -4.99
C LEU A 89 13.11 -4.59 -4.89
N PRO A 90 13.66 -4.37 -3.69
CA PRO A 90 15.10 -4.26 -3.53
C PRO A 90 15.78 -5.52 -4.10
N PRO A 91 16.91 -5.39 -4.83
CA PRO A 91 17.55 -6.49 -5.57
C PRO A 91 18.09 -7.63 -4.70
N GLN A 92 17.90 -7.59 -3.38
CA GLN A 92 18.45 -8.56 -2.43
C GLN A 92 17.64 -9.87 -2.34
N LEU A 93 16.47 -9.96 -2.99
CA LEU A 93 15.63 -11.15 -2.99
C LEU A 93 15.39 -11.70 -4.40
N GLN A 94 16.44 -11.72 -5.23
CA GLN A 94 16.39 -12.27 -6.59
C GLN A 94 17.42 -13.39 -6.84
N LYS A 95 18.04 -13.94 -5.79
CA LYS A 95 18.95 -15.09 -5.90
C LYS A 95 18.73 -16.11 -4.79
N ALA A 96 18.12 -17.22 -5.15
CA ALA A 96 18.46 -18.58 -4.72
C ALA A 96 17.94 -19.54 -5.80
#